data_AF-A0A0C2C584-F1
#
_entry.id   AF-A0A0C2C584-F1
#
_cell.length_a   1.000
_cell.length_b   1.000
_cell.length_c   1.000
_cell.angle_alpha   90.00
_cell.angle_beta   90.00
_cell.angle_gamma   90.00
#
_symmetry.space_group_name_H-M   'P 1'
#
loop_
_entity.id
_entity.type
_entity.pdbx_description
1 polymer ?
#
loop_
_entity_poly.entity_id
_entity_poly.type
_entity_poly.pdbx_seq_one_letter_code
_entity_poly.pdbx_strand_id
1 'polypeptide(L)'
;LTLNETRQKFEAMNSTRRKEVIQTLEKEMTPSFASFIAHFGYSNRVCAADVARGLAARLESPRRIPLVERFESARGILRCFMKSHQDYGPLVKSFDKYKVGLESVWTLVAAAVNQQEVLPVGPFFLHSSTHSLDDIMDSRHFVFLFTTFLQRAFSSVRRSRDRTTKPLVVSLALSGDMQGWHIVTGVMPLDTVYKDAQLMSFMGRAFERAAEQANLDVRRENFDPNVVYIRSEDRSRFFDLLQAVMEIES
;
A
#
# COMPACT_ATOMS: atom_id res chain seq x y z
N LEU A 1 17.52 -22.46 -8.82
CA LEU A 1 17.25 -22.37 -7.36
C LEU A 1 16.53 -23.64 -6.91
N THR A 2 17.06 -24.34 -5.90
CA THR A 2 16.38 -25.50 -5.29
C THR A 2 15.31 -25.05 -4.28
N LEU A 3 14.32 -25.90 -3.97
CA LEU A 3 13.25 -25.57 -3.01
C LEU A 3 13.79 -25.26 -1.60
N ASN A 4 14.85 -25.94 -1.17
CA ASN A 4 15.49 -25.64 0.11
C ASN A 4 16.15 -24.26 0.09
N GLU A 5 16.79 -23.90 -1.02
CA GLU A 5 17.38 -22.58 -1.19
C GLU A 5 16.32 -21.47 -1.26
N THR A 6 15.10 -21.70 -1.75
CA THR A 6 14.06 -20.66 -1.77
C THR A 6 13.44 -20.42 -0.40
N ARG A 7 13.54 -21.38 0.54
CA ARG A 7 13.01 -21.27 1.90
C ARG A 7 14.02 -20.74 2.92
N GLN A 8 15.32 -20.83 2.64
CA GLN A 8 16.35 -20.29 3.53
C GLN A 8 16.52 -18.78 3.36
N LYS A 9 17.09 -18.12 4.38
CA LYS A 9 17.43 -16.69 4.31
C LYS A 9 18.47 -16.46 3.20
N PHE A 10 18.30 -15.38 2.43
CA PHE A 10 19.24 -15.00 1.38
C PHE A 10 20.68 -14.86 1.90
N GLU A 11 20.85 -14.33 3.12
CA GLU A 11 22.16 -14.16 3.77
C GLU A 11 22.88 -15.49 4.05
N ALA A 12 22.13 -16.60 4.21
CA ALA A 12 22.68 -17.93 4.45
C ALA A 12 23.12 -18.65 3.16
N MET A 13 22.84 -18.08 1.98
CA MET A 13 23.27 -18.65 0.71
C MET A 13 24.77 -18.41 0.43
N ASN A 14 25.39 -19.38 -0.25
CA ASN A 14 26.76 -19.24 -0.75
C ASN A 14 26.94 -18.01 -1.66
N SER A 15 28.13 -17.41 -1.63
CA SER A 15 28.43 -16.17 -2.37
C SER A 15 28.21 -16.29 -3.89
N THR A 16 28.62 -17.41 -4.48
CA THR A 16 28.39 -17.71 -5.90
C THR A 16 26.89 -17.77 -6.23
N ARG A 17 26.11 -18.44 -5.38
CA ARG A 17 24.67 -18.58 -5.55
C ARG A 17 23.94 -17.25 -5.41
N ARG A 18 24.31 -16.40 -4.45
CA ARG A 18 23.72 -15.06 -4.30
C ARG A 18 23.89 -14.20 -5.55
N LYS A 19 25.05 -14.27 -6.20
CA LYS A 19 25.32 -13.55 -7.46
C LYS A 19 24.44 -14.06 -8.59
N GLU A 20 24.31 -15.38 -8.73
CA GLU A 20 23.44 -16.00 -9.74
C GLU A 20 21.98 -15.57 -9.56
N VAL A 21 21.46 -15.58 -8.33
CA VAL A 21 20.08 -15.15 -8.02
C VAL A 21 19.83 -13.70 -8.44
N ILE A 22 20.74 -12.78 -8.08
CA ILE A 22 20.61 -11.37 -8.45
C ILE A 22 20.62 -11.22 -9.97
N GLN A 23 21.53 -11.88 -10.68
CA GLN A 23 21.61 -11.83 -12.14
C GLN A 23 20.35 -12.39 -12.82
N THR A 24 19.75 -13.45 -12.28
CA THR A 24 18.49 -13.98 -12.80
C THR A 24 17.34 -12.99 -12.55
N LEU A 25 17.26 -12.41 -11.36
CA LEU A 25 16.23 -11.41 -11.03
C LEU A 25 16.36 -10.16 -11.89
N GLU A 26 17.57 -9.67 -12.13
CA GLU A 26 17.83 -8.51 -12.99
C GLU A 26 17.42 -8.76 -14.44
N LYS A 27 17.56 -9.99 -14.94
CA LYS A 27 17.12 -10.37 -16.30
C LYS A 27 15.60 -10.40 -16.43
N GLU A 28 14.89 -10.86 -15.41
CA GLU A 28 13.43 -10.98 -15.41
C GLU A 28 12.74 -9.66 -15.00
N MET A 29 13.45 -8.75 -14.34
CA MET A 29 12.88 -7.51 -13.84
C MET A 29 12.66 -6.49 -14.97
N THR A 30 11.40 -6.17 -15.24
CA THR A 30 11.00 -5.13 -16.20
C THR A 30 9.99 -4.15 -15.57
N PRO A 31 10.28 -2.84 -15.48
CA PRO A 31 11.55 -2.17 -15.77
C PRO A 31 12.57 -2.31 -14.64
N SER A 32 13.86 -2.33 -15.00
CA SER A 32 14.94 -2.17 -14.03
C SER A 32 14.93 -0.74 -13.45
N PHE A 33 15.35 -0.60 -12.20
CA PHE A 33 15.41 0.69 -11.52
C PHE A 33 16.74 0.83 -10.77
N ALA A 34 17.27 2.06 -10.75
CA ALA A 34 18.45 2.37 -9.96
C ALA A 34 18.05 2.62 -8.50
N SER A 35 18.86 2.11 -7.57
CA SER A 35 18.69 2.31 -6.13
C SER A 35 20.04 2.35 -5.44
N PHE A 36 20.05 2.71 -4.16
CA PHE A 36 21.25 2.83 -3.35
C PHE A 36 21.32 1.72 -2.30
N ILE A 37 22.51 1.18 -2.08
CA ILE A 37 22.80 0.18 -1.05
C ILE A 37 23.85 0.75 -0.11
N ALA A 38 23.50 0.86 1.16
CA ALA A 38 24.41 1.25 2.21
C ALA A 38 25.09 0.01 2.80
N HIS A 39 26.42 0.11 3.00
CA HIS A 39 27.24 -0.97 3.54
C HIS A 39 27.68 -0.60 4.96
N PHE A 40 27.38 -1.49 5.92
CA PHE A 40 27.73 -1.31 7.33
C PHE A 40 28.54 -2.48 7.85
N GLY A 41 29.75 -2.18 8.33
CA GLY A 41 30.67 -3.20 8.81
C GLY A 41 31.04 -4.21 7.71
N TYR A 42 31.22 -5.46 8.10
CA TYR A 42 31.76 -6.50 7.21
C TYR A 42 30.71 -7.21 6.34
N SER A 43 29.47 -7.37 6.82
CA SER A 43 28.46 -8.24 6.18
C SER A 43 27.11 -7.58 5.91
N ASN A 44 26.79 -6.46 6.58
CA ASN A 44 25.43 -5.93 6.58
C ASN A 44 25.25 -4.96 5.41
N ARG A 45 24.31 -5.28 4.53
CA ARG A 45 23.93 -4.46 3.38
C ARG A 45 22.47 -4.11 3.49
N VAL A 46 22.14 -2.84 3.27
CA VAL A 46 20.76 -2.35 3.43
C VAL A 46 20.38 -1.54 2.21
N CYS A 47 19.26 -1.87 1.60
CA CYS A 47 18.71 -1.13 0.46
C CYS A 47 17.96 0.12 0.95
N ALA A 48 18.09 1.22 0.23
CA ALA A 48 17.38 2.47 0.52
C ALA A 48 15.85 2.26 0.62
N ALA A 49 15.29 1.42 -0.24
CA ALA A 49 13.85 1.11 -0.23
C ALA A 49 13.41 0.38 1.04
N ASP A 50 14.25 -0.51 1.59
CA ASP A 50 13.91 -1.26 2.80
C ASP A 50 13.91 -0.35 4.03
N VAL A 51 14.89 0.56 4.11
CA VAL A 51 14.92 1.60 5.16
C VAL A 51 13.68 2.47 5.09
N ALA A 52 13.32 2.96 3.89
CA ALA A 52 12.14 3.80 3.70
C ALA A 52 10.86 3.09 4.14
N ARG A 53 10.69 1.82 3.74
CA ARG A 53 9.53 0.98 4.11
C ARG A 53 9.45 0.72 5.61
N GLY A 54 10.56 0.32 6.24
CA GLY A 54 10.61 0.07 7.68
C GLY A 54 10.26 1.31 8.51
N LEU A 55 10.76 2.48 8.09
CA LEU A 55 10.44 3.75 8.74
C LEU A 55 9.00 4.20 8.50
N ALA A 56 8.47 4.03 7.27
CA ALA A 56 7.08 4.37 6.95
C ALA A 56 6.10 3.61 7.85
N ALA A 57 6.29 2.29 8.02
CA ALA A 57 5.46 1.51 8.94
C ALA A 57 5.59 1.97 10.40
N ARG A 58 6.78 2.39 10.84
CA ARG A 58 6.98 2.88 12.21
C ARG A 58 6.29 4.22 12.47
N LEU A 59 6.26 5.10 11.47
CA LEU A 59 5.58 6.40 11.56
C LEU A 59 4.07 6.22 11.66
N GLU A 60 3.51 5.21 11.00
CA GLU A 60 2.06 5.04 10.91
C GLU A 60 1.47 4.06 11.93
N SER A 61 2.28 3.13 12.45
CA SER A 61 1.81 2.09 13.37
C SER A 61 2.65 2.00 14.66
N PRO A 62 2.02 1.75 15.82
CA PRO A 62 0.57 1.62 16.04
C PRO A 62 -0.11 2.99 16.27
N ARG A 63 -1.35 3.17 15.78
CA ARG A 63 -2.09 4.44 15.88
C ARG A 63 -2.38 4.89 17.31
N ARG A 64 -2.49 3.95 18.25
CA ARG A 64 -2.68 4.22 19.70
C ARG A 64 -1.59 5.10 20.32
N ILE A 65 -0.41 5.16 19.69
CA ILE A 65 0.70 6.01 20.16
C ILE A 65 0.58 7.38 19.48
N PRO A 66 0.74 8.50 20.23
CA PRO A 66 0.73 9.83 19.66
C PRO A 66 1.70 9.99 18.49
N LEU A 67 1.33 10.80 17.49
CA LEU A 67 2.13 11.00 16.28
C LEU A 67 3.55 11.49 16.60
N VAL A 68 3.69 12.40 17.57
CA VAL A 68 4.99 12.96 17.97
C VAL A 68 5.93 11.88 18.49
N GLU A 69 5.44 10.96 19.32
CA GLU A 69 6.25 9.84 19.83
C GLU A 69 6.64 8.86 18.73
N ARG A 70 5.73 8.59 17.78
CA ARG A 70 6.04 7.76 16.60
C ARG A 70 7.11 8.39 15.73
N PHE A 71 7.00 9.69 15.49
CA PHE A 71 7.98 10.47 14.74
C PHE A 71 9.35 10.44 15.42
N GLU A 72 9.40 10.70 16.72
CA GLU A 72 10.65 10.64 17.50
C GLU A 72 11.26 9.23 17.51
N SER A 73 10.43 8.20 17.60
CA SER A 73 10.90 6.81 17.52
C SER A 73 11.49 6.48 16.15
N ALA A 74 10.84 6.87 15.05
CA ALA A 74 11.37 6.68 13.70
C ALA A 74 12.67 7.46 13.47
N ARG A 75 12.72 8.70 13.95
CA ARG A 75 13.95 9.53 13.94
C ARG A 75 15.07 8.90 14.75
N GLY A 76 14.75 8.29 15.89
CA GLY A 76 15.68 7.53 16.72
C GLY A 76 16.29 6.36 15.95
N ILE A 77 15.48 5.56 15.26
CA ILE A 77 15.96 4.45 14.41
C ILE A 77 16.93 4.97 13.34
N LEU A 78 16.57 6.06 12.63
CA LEU A 78 17.43 6.64 11.60
C LEU A 78 18.74 7.20 12.19
N ARG A 79 18.69 7.82 13.37
CA ARG A 79 19.87 8.34 14.04
C ARG A 79 20.81 7.21 14.47
N CYS A 80 20.27 6.10 14.99
CA CYS A 80 21.06 4.90 15.30
C CYS A 80 21.69 4.31 14.04
N PHE A 81 20.97 4.32 12.91
CA PHE A 81 21.49 3.89 11.62
C PHE A 81 22.62 4.81 11.09
N MET A 82 22.50 6.12 11.25
CA MET A 82 23.50 7.08 10.75
C MET A 82 24.76 7.15 11.62
N LYS A 83 24.65 6.93 12.93
CA LYS A 83 25.81 6.90 13.82
C LYS A 83 26.50 5.55 13.65
N SER A 84 27.69 5.55 13.07
CA SER A 84 28.49 4.38 12.65
C SER A 84 28.90 3.39 13.75
N HIS A 85 28.33 3.49 14.96
CA HIS A 85 28.65 2.64 16.11
C HIS A 85 27.40 1.88 16.62
N GLN A 86 27.28 0.65 16.12
CA GLN A 86 26.85 -0.60 16.78
C GLN A 86 25.38 -0.98 16.98
N ASP A 87 24.35 -0.12 16.90
CA ASP A 87 22.98 -0.63 17.07
C ASP A 87 22.09 -0.50 15.83
N TYR A 88 22.23 -1.49 14.94
CA TYR A 88 21.34 -1.73 13.80
C TYR A 88 20.07 -2.52 14.20
N GLY A 89 20.00 -3.01 15.44
CA GLY A 89 18.89 -3.84 15.94
C GLY A 89 17.50 -3.20 15.79
N PRO A 90 17.31 -1.90 16.12
CA PRO A 90 16.03 -1.23 15.93
C PRO A 90 15.55 -1.21 14.48
N LEU A 91 16.48 -1.07 13.52
CA LEU A 91 16.16 -1.06 12.10
C LEU A 91 15.77 -2.46 11.61
N VAL A 92 16.49 -3.52 12.03
CA VAL A 92 16.10 -4.91 11.75
C VAL A 92 14.71 -5.22 12.30
N LYS A 93 14.43 -4.82 13.53
CA LYS A 93 13.10 -5.01 14.14
C LYS A 93 12.00 -4.30 13.35
N SER A 94 12.29 -3.15 12.74
CA SER A 94 11.33 -2.47 11.87
C SER A 94 11.06 -3.27 10.59
N PHE A 95 12.07 -3.94 10.04
CA PHE A 95 11.91 -4.78 8.84
C PHE A 95 11.09 -6.03 9.13
N ASP A 96 11.33 -6.68 10.26
CA ASP A 96 10.56 -7.86 10.64
C ASP A 96 9.08 -7.52 10.86
N LYS A 97 8.78 -6.38 11.48
CA LYS A 97 7.40 -5.88 11.57
C LYS A 97 6.80 -5.57 10.19
N TYR A 98 7.58 -4.98 9.30
CA TYR A 98 7.12 -4.67 7.94
C TYR A 98 6.77 -5.94 7.15
N LYS A 99 7.55 -7.01 7.29
CA LYS A 99 7.28 -8.32 6.65
C LYS A 99 5.93 -8.89 7.08
N VAL A 100 5.63 -8.86 8.38
CA VAL A 100 4.31 -9.30 8.91
C VAL A 100 3.19 -8.50 8.24
N GLY A 101 3.36 -7.18 8.09
CA GLY A 101 2.36 -6.37 7.38
C GLY A 101 2.21 -6.71 5.90
N LEU A 102 3.30 -7.04 5.21
CA LEU A 102 3.23 -7.52 3.82
C LEU A 102 2.48 -8.86 3.70
N GLU A 103 2.69 -9.78 4.64
CA GLU A 103 1.98 -11.06 4.70
C GLU A 103 0.47 -10.85 4.94
N SER A 104 0.10 -9.94 5.83
CA SER A 104 -1.30 -9.53 6.04
C SER A 104 -1.92 -8.95 4.76
N VAL A 105 -1.23 -8.01 4.10
CA VAL A 105 -1.70 -7.41 2.83
C VAL A 105 -1.89 -8.49 1.75
N TRP A 106 -0.92 -9.41 1.59
CA TRP A 106 -1.03 -10.50 0.63
C TRP A 106 -2.26 -11.39 0.91
N THR A 107 -2.47 -11.76 2.18
CA THR A 107 -3.59 -12.60 2.58
C THR A 107 -4.92 -11.95 2.25
N LEU A 108 -5.05 -10.64 2.50
CA LEU A 108 -6.24 -9.86 2.16
C LEU A 108 -6.45 -9.74 0.64
N VAL A 109 -5.40 -9.46 -0.13
CA VAL A 109 -5.49 -9.40 -1.60
C VAL A 109 -5.90 -10.75 -2.17
N ALA A 110 -5.30 -11.84 -1.69
CA ALA A 110 -5.63 -13.19 -2.11
C ALA A 110 -7.10 -13.52 -1.78
N ALA A 111 -7.59 -13.17 -0.59
CA ALA A 111 -8.99 -13.34 -0.21
C ALA A 111 -9.93 -12.56 -1.14
N ALA A 112 -9.68 -11.26 -1.33
CA ALA A 112 -10.51 -10.38 -2.17
C ALA A 112 -10.59 -10.86 -3.63
N VAL A 113 -9.47 -11.32 -4.18
CA VAL A 113 -9.42 -11.86 -5.56
C VAL A 113 -10.13 -13.21 -5.66
N ASN A 114 -9.89 -14.12 -4.72
CA ASN A 114 -10.48 -15.46 -4.75
C ASN A 114 -12.00 -15.44 -4.52
N GLN A 115 -12.47 -14.53 -3.67
CA GLN A 115 -13.89 -14.35 -3.36
C GLN A 115 -14.61 -13.45 -4.37
N GLN A 116 -13.90 -12.86 -5.34
CA GLN A 116 -14.44 -11.95 -6.35
C GLN A 116 -15.16 -10.73 -5.75
N GLU A 117 -14.60 -10.17 -4.67
CA GLU A 117 -15.17 -9.00 -3.97
C GLU A 117 -15.01 -7.68 -4.75
N VAL A 118 -14.31 -7.71 -5.88
CA VAL A 118 -14.13 -6.55 -6.76
C VAL A 118 -15.25 -6.53 -7.79
N LEU A 119 -16.15 -5.55 -7.67
CA LEU A 119 -17.33 -5.40 -8.50
C LEU A 119 -17.18 -4.25 -9.50
N PRO A 120 -17.66 -4.40 -10.76
CA PRO A 120 -17.72 -3.29 -11.70
C PRO A 120 -18.89 -2.35 -11.34
N VAL A 121 -18.59 -1.07 -11.12
CA VAL A 121 -19.56 0.00 -10.87
C VAL A 121 -19.42 1.00 -12.02
N GLY A 122 -19.82 0.57 -13.22
CA GLY A 122 -19.77 1.36 -14.47
C GLY A 122 -18.38 1.98 -14.77
N PRO A 123 -18.16 3.27 -14.43
CA PRO A 123 -16.89 3.99 -14.60
C PRO A 123 -15.69 3.45 -13.82
N PHE A 124 -15.89 2.75 -12.70
CA PHE A 124 -14.78 2.25 -11.86
C PHE A 124 -15.03 0.84 -11.30
N PHE A 125 -13.98 0.21 -10.78
CA PHE A 125 -14.11 -1.02 -9.98
C PHE A 125 -14.18 -0.67 -8.50
N LEU A 126 -15.10 -1.28 -7.77
CA LEU A 126 -15.26 -1.10 -6.33
C LEU A 126 -14.90 -2.39 -5.60
N HIS A 127 -13.98 -2.29 -4.66
CA HIS A 127 -13.81 -3.29 -3.60
C HIS A 127 -14.32 -2.69 -2.30
N SER A 128 -15.22 -3.40 -1.62
CA SER A 128 -15.71 -2.97 -0.31
C SER A 128 -15.65 -4.13 0.65
N SER A 129 -14.93 -3.93 1.76
CA SER A 129 -14.88 -4.88 2.86
C SER A 129 -15.56 -4.29 4.10
N THR A 130 -16.45 -5.07 4.70
CA THR A 130 -17.10 -4.76 5.98
C THR A 130 -16.39 -5.41 7.16
N HIS A 131 -15.41 -6.27 6.91
CA HIS A 131 -14.63 -6.93 7.95
C HIS A 131 -13.70 -5.91 8.62
N SER A 132 -13.69 -5.90 9.95
CA SER A 132 -12.71 -5.13 10.71
C SER A 132 -11.31 -5.65 10.37
N LEU A 133 -10.45 -4.77 9.88
CA LEU A 133 -9.09 -5.13 9.53
C LEU A 133 -8.20 -5.18 10.78
N ASP A 134 -7.09 -5.90 10.67
CA ASP A 134 -6.01 -5.87 11.65
C ASP A 134 -5.45 -4.45 11.83
N ASP A 135 -4.96 -4.13 13.03
CA ASP A 135 -4.30 -2.85 13.38
C ASP A 135 -3.22 -2.39 12.37
N ILE A 136 -2.63 -3.31 11.62
CA ILE A 136 -1.62 -3.01 10.60
C ILE A 136 -2.24 -2.30 9.39
N MET A 137 -3.47 -2.68 9.03
CA MET A 137 -4.20 -2.12 7.90
C MET A 137 -4.85 -0.78 8.21
N ASP A 138 -4.84 -0.32 9.46
CA ASP A 138 -5.21 1.05 9.81
C ASP A 138 -4.15 2.08 9.34
N SER A 139 -2.95 1.62 8.97
CA SER A 139 -1.91 2.47 8.38
C SER A 139 -2.22 2.75 6.91
N ARG A 140 -2.21 4.03 6.55
CA ARG A 140 -2.45 4.53 5.20
C ARG A 140 -1.47 3.96 4.19
N HIS A 141 -0.21 3.78 4.60
CA HIS A 141 0.83 3.13 3.84
C HIS A 141 0.42 1.70 3.44
N PHE A 142 -0.12 0.92 4.37
CA PHE A 142 -0.59 -0.43 4.06
C PHE A 142 -1.91 -0.45 3.29
N VAL A 143 -2.81 0.52 3.51
CA VAL A 143 -4.03 0.70 2.69
C VAL A 143 -3.67 1.01 1.23
N PHE A 144 -2.71 1.90 1.00
CA PHE A 144 -2.26 2.25 -0.34
C PHE A 144 -1.55 1.08 -1.03
N LEU A 145 -0.70 0.34 -0.29
CA LEU A 145 -0.08 -0.88 -0.78
C LEU A 145 -1.10 -1.94 -1.15
N PHE A 146 -2.08 -2.17 -0.28
CA PHE A 146 -3.19 -3.10 -0.52
C PHE A 146 -3.95 -2.72 -1.79
N THR A 147 -4.34 -1.45 -1.93
CA THR A 147 -5.11 -0.95 -3.08
C THR A 147 -4.32 -1.12 -4.38
N THR A 148 -3.06 -0.70 -4.40
CA THR A 148 -2.20 -0.82 -5.59
C THR A 148 -1.93 -2.28 -5.95
N PHE A 149 -1.73 -3.13 -4.95
CA PHE A 149 -1.46 -4.55 -5.18
C PHE A 149 -2.72 -5.29 -5.64
N LEU A 150 -3.87 -5.01 -5.02
CA LEU A 150 -5.16 -5.55 -5.41
C LEU A 150 -5.48 -5.21 -6.87
N GLN A 151 -5.25 -3.97 -7.29
CA GLN A 151 -5.44 -3.56 -8.69
C GLN A 151 -4.60 -4.42 -9.64
N ARG A 152 -3.30 -4.54 -9.39
CA ARG A 152 -2.39 -5.34 -10.23
C ARG A 152 -2.78 -6.81 -10.26
N ALA A 153 -3.11 -7.38 -9.10
CA ALA A 153 -3.54 -8.76 -8.99
C ALA A 153 -4.85 -8.99 -9.77
N PHE A 154 -5.87 -8.15 -9.54
CA PHE A 154 -7.17 -8.23 -10.21
C PHE A 154 -7.07 -8.14 -11.75
N SER A 155 -6.23 -7.24 -12.26
CA SER A 155 -6.00 -7.09 -13.70
C SER A 155 -5.20 -8.26 -14.30
N SER A 156 -4.35 -8.94 -13.51
CA SER A 156 -3.58 -10.11 -13.97
C SER A 156 -4.39 -11.41 -14.01
N VAL A 157 -5.39 -11.57 -13.14
CA VAL A 157 -6.13 -12.83 -12.95
C VAL A 157 -6.96 -13.21 -14.17
N ARG A 158 -7.47 -12.22 -14.92
CA ARG A 158 -8.15 -12.46 -16.20
C ARG A 158 -7.65 -11.48 -17.24
N ARG A 159 -7.37 -12.01 -18.44
CA ARG A 159 -7.03 -11.23 -19.63
C ARG A 159 -8.29 -10.53 -20.17
N SER A 160 -8.77 -9.51 -19.47
CA SER A 160 -9.76 -8.57 -19.99
C SER A 160 -9.15 -7.18 -20.00
N ARG A 161 -9.12 -6.57 -21.19
CA ARG A 161 -8.58 -5.22 -21.40
C ARG A 161 -9.39 -4.16 -20.65
N ASP A 162 -10.65 -4.42 -20.31
CA ASP A 162 -11.47 -3.51 -19.51
C ASP A 162 -10.96 -3.33 -18.06
N ARG A 163 -10.18 -4.30 -17.56
CA ARG A 163 -9.66 -4.27 -16.17
C ARG A 163 -8.42 -3.41 -15.99
N THR A 164 -7.79 -2.95 -17.07
CA THR A 164 -6.62 -2.07 -17.02
C THR A 164 -6.94 -0.62 -17.33
N THR A 165 -8.13 -0.37 -17.90
CA THR A 165 -8.59 0.94 -18.38
C THR A 165 -9.41 1.72 -17.36
N LYS A 166 -9.94 1.08 -16.31
CA LYS A 166 -10.76 1.72 -15.28
C LYS A 166 -10.02 1.84 -13.94
N PRO A 167 -10.29 2.90 -13.16
CA PRO A 167 -9.72 3.06 -11.82
C PRO A 167 -10.32 2.04 -10.84
N LEU A 168 -9.59 1.79 -9.74
CA LEU A 168 -10.05 0.97 -8.63
C LEU A 168 -10.27 1.85 -7.40
N VAL A 169 -11.46 1.76 -6.81
CA VAL A 169 -11.83 2.37 -5.55
C VAL A 169 -11.93 1.27 -4.50
N VAL A 170 -11.32 1.50 -3.34
CA VAL A 170 -11.32 0.60 -2.21
C VAL A 170 -11.99 1.29 -1.03
N SER A 171 -12.93 0.59 -0.38
CA SER A 171 -13.60 1.00 0.84
C SER A 171 -13.40 -0.05 1.92
N LEU A 172 -12.82 0.33 3.05
CA LEU A 172 -12.51 -0.60 4.14
C LEU A 172 -13.11 -0.07 5.43
N ALA A 173 -13.82 -0.94 6.16
CA ALA A 173 -14.35 -0.61 7.48
C ALA A 173 -13.21 -0.46 8.50
N LEU A 174 -13.24 0.62 9.29
CA LEU A 174 -12.28 0.86 10.37
C LEU A 174 -12.75 0.23 11.67
N SER A 175 -11.79 -0.14 12.51
CA SER A 175 -12.02 -0.71 13.84
C SER A 175 -11.64 0.28 14.96
N GLY A 176 -11.90 -0.09 16.22
CA GLY A 176 -11.54 0.71 17.39
C GLY A 176 -12.32 2.03 17.50
N ASP A 177 -11.61 3.12 17.82
CA ASP A 177 -12.21 4.46 18.05
C ASP A 177 -12.91 5.04 16.81
N MET A 178 -12.61 4.51 15.63
CA MET A 178 -13.23 4.90 14.35
C MET A 178 -14.28 3.88 13.88
N GLN A 179 -14.82 3.05 14.77
CA GLN A 179 -15.90 2.14 14.43
C GLN A 179 -17.11 2.91 13.83
N GLY A 180 -17.64 2.39 12.72
CA GLY A 180 -18.70 3.07 11.94
C GLY A 180 -18.18 4.06 10.90
N TRP A 181 -16.86 4.20 10.76
CA TRP A 181 -16.22 4.91 9.66
C TRP A 181 -15.59 3.93 8.67
N HIS A 182 -15.57 4.32 7.41
CA HIS A 182 -14.85 3.66 6.35
C HIS A 182 -13.75 4.58 5.83
N ILE A 183 -12.57 4.00 5.60
CA ILE A 183 -11.55 4.64 4.78
C ILE A 183 -11.83 4.31 3.31
N VAL A 184 -11.84 5.35 2.47
CA VAL A 184 -11.99 5.22 1.03
C VAL A 184 -10.74 5.76 0.36
N THR A 185 -10.18 4.96 -0.55
CA THR A 185 -9.01 5.33 -1.35
C THR A 185 -9.20 4.92 -2.81
N GLY A 186 -8.58 5.66 -3.72
CA GLY A 186 -8.66 5.40 -5.16
C GLY A 186 -7.28 5.29 -5.80
N VAL A 187 -7.15 4.41 -6.80
CA VAL A 187 -5.98 4.34 -7.69
C VAL A 187 -6.42 4.44 -9.15
N MET A 188 -5.65 5.22 -9.91
CA MET A 188 -5.84 5.42 -11.35
C MET A 188 -5.64 4.12 -12.14
N PRO A 189 -6.22 3.98 -13.36
CA PRO A 189 -6.05 2.79 -14.19
C PRO A 189 -4.60 2.40 -14.44
N LEU A 190 -4.32 1.10 -14.61
CA LEU A 190 -2.95 0.63 -14.87
C LEU A 190 -2.40 1.13 -16.21
N ASP A 191 -3.26 1.31 -17.22
CA ASP A 191 -2.85 1.76 -18.55
C ASP A 191 -2.42 3.24 -18.58
N THR A 192 -2.75 4.02 -17.54
CA THR A 192 -2.35 5.43 -17.44
C THR A 192 -1.05 5.61 -16.65
N VAL A 193 -0.58 4.59 -15.92
CA VAL A 193 0.63 4.65 -15.06
C VAL A 193 1.88 5.07 -15.84
N TYR A 194 1.97 4.71 -17.12
CA TYR A 194 3.10 5.08 -17.99
C TYR A 194 2.82 6.28 -18.90
N LYS A 195 1.54 6.64 -19.10
CA LYS A 195 1.14 7.74 -19.98
C LYS A 195 1.06 9.08 -19.25
N ASP A 196 0.92 9.04 -17.93
CA ASP A 196 0.81 10.24 -17.12
C ASP A 196 2.14 10.52 -16.41
N ALA A 197 3.04 11.22 -17.11
CA ALA A 197 4.31 11.69 -16.57
C ALA A 197 4.15 12.61 -15.34
N GLN A 198 2.91 13.03 -15.03
CA GLN A 198 2.59 13.93 -13.93
C GLN A 198 1.95 13.22 -12.73
N LEU A 199 1.68 11.90 -12.80
CA LEU A 199 1.04 11.13 -11.72
C LEU A 199 -0.23 11.81 -11.17
N MET A 200 -1.01 12.45 -12.05
CA MET A 200 -2.15 13.26 -11.63
C MET A 200 -3.35 12.34 -11.39
N SER A 201 -3.64 12.08 -10.12
CA SER A 201 -4.89 11.43 -9.73
C SER A 201 -6.01 12.45 -9.69
N PHE A 202 -7.08 12.23 -10.46
CA PHE A 202 -8.31 13.01 -10.32
C PHE A 202 -9.22 12.50 -9.19
N MET A 203 -8.91 11.34 -8.60
CA MET A 203 -9.75 10.66 -7.61
C MET A 203 -10.09 11.56 -6.41
N GLY A 204 -9.12 12.33 -5.91
CA GLY A 204 -9.36 13.24 -4.80
C GLY A 204 -10.40 14.33 -5.10
N ARG A 205 -10.38 14.90 -6.32
CA ARG A 205 -11.42 15.87 -6.75
C ARG A 205 -12.78 15.20 -6.97
N ALA A 206 -12.79 13.99 -7.52
CA ALA A 206 -14.02 13.22 -7.69
C ALA A 206 -14.67 12.90 -6.34
N PHE A 207 -13.88 12.48 -5.34
CA PHE A 207 -14.35 12.25 -3.97
C PHE A 207 -14.87 13.53 -3.31
N GLU A 208 -14.21 14.66 -3.55
CA GLU A 208 -14.66 15.96 -3.07
C GLU A 208 -16.02 16.35 -3.64
N ARG A 209 -16.18 16.29 -4.96
CA ARG A 209 -17.47 16.61 -5.61
C ARG A 209 -18.57 15.65 -5.19
N ALA A 210 -18.28 14.35 -5.09
CA ALA A 210 -19.27 13.37 -4.63
C ALA A 210 -19.71 13.67 -3.19
N ALA A 211 -18.79 14.04 -2.30
CA ALA A 211 -19.09 14.42 -0.93
C ALA A 211 -19.94 15.70 -0.84
N GLU A 212 -19.62 16.72 -1.63
CA GLU A 212 -20.34 17.99 -1.69
C GLU A 212 -21.77 17.81 -2.21
N GLN A 213 -21.95 17.07 -3.31
CA GLN A 213 -23.29 16.77 -3.86
C GLN A 213 -24.12 15.91 -2.91
N ALA A 214 -23.47 15.05 -2.14
CA ALA A 214 -24.12 14.21 -1.15
C ALA A 214 -24.41 14.95 0.17
N ASN A 215 -23.87 16.17 0.35
CA ASN A 215 -23.91 16.94 1.60
C ASN A 215 -23.43 16.11 2.81
N LEU A 216 -22.30 15.40 2.64
CA LEU A 216 -21.76 14.46 3.63
C LEU A 216 -20.69 15.10 4.51
N ASP A 217 -20.67 14.69 5.78
CA ASP A 217 -19.60 15.01 6.72
C ASP A 217 -18.40 14.09 6.46
N VAL A 218 -17.59 14.45 5.46
CA VAL A 218 -16.38 13.72 5.09
C VAL A 218 -15.19 14.27 5.86
N ARG A 219 -14.54 13.42 6.65
CA ARG A 219 -13.30 13.83 7.34
C ARG A 219 -12.11 13.73 6.40
N ARG A 220 -11.39 14.85 6.28
CA ARG A 220 -10.12 14.96 5.54
C ARG A 220 -9.00 15.27 6.52
N GLU A 221 -8.65 14.26 7.31
CA GLU A 221 -7.53 14.37 8.26
C GLU A 221 -6.16 14.19 7.57
N ASN A 222 -6.16 13.95 6.25
CA ASN A 222 -4.96 13.66 5.47
C ASN A 222 -4.64 14.79 4.47
N PHE A 223 -3.34 15.00 4.24
CA PHE A 223 -2.84 15.86 3.16
C PHE A 223 -3.00 15.24 1.77
N ASP A 224 -3.12 13.91 1.68
CA ASP A 224 -3.40 13.22 0.42
C ASP A 224 -4.89 13.29 0.12
N PRO A 225 -5.30 14.00 -0.96
CA PRO A 225 -6.71 14.15 -1.30
C PRO A 225 -7.35 12.84 -1.77
N ASN A 226 -6.55 11.81 -2.11
CA ASN A 226 -7.07 10.52 -2.58
C ASN A 226 -7.54 9.61 -1.44
N VAL A 227 -7.48 10.06 -0.18
CA VAL A 227 -7.93 9.30 0.99
C VAL A 227 -8.96 10.11 1.76
N VAL A 228 -10.16 9.57 1.88
CA VAL A 228 -11.28 10.20 2.59
C VAL A 228 -11.91 9.24 3.60
N TYR A 229 -12.46 9.79 4.67
CA TYR A 229 -13.20 9.03 5.66
C TYR A 229 -14.69 9.35 5.55
N ILE A 230 -15.50 8.31 5.38
CA ILE A 230 -16.97 8.41 5.27
C ILE A 230 -17.62 7.57 6.36
N ARG A 231 -18.84 7.94 6.78
CA ARG A 231 -19.61 7.10 7.71
C ARG A 231 -20.22 5.91 6.99
N SER A 232 -20.40 4.80 7.71
CA SER A 232 -21.04 3.60 7.17
C SER A 232 -22.47 3.85 6.66
N GLU A 233 -23.20 4.78 7.30
CA GLU A 233 -24.57 5.18 6.93
C GLU A 233 -24.64 5.88 5.56
N ASP A 234 -23.60 6.63 5.20
CA ASP A 234 -23.55 7.46 3.99
C ASP A 234 -22.92 6.74 2.79
N ARG A 235 -22.47 5.50 2.99
CA ARG A 235 -21.65 4.75 2.04
C ARG A 235 -22.33 4.54 0.68
N SER A 236 -23.60 4.13 0.68
CA SER A 236 -24.35 3.89 -0.57
C SER A 236 -24.50 5.19 -1.36
N ARG A 237 -25.00 6.24 -0.70
CA ARG A 237 -25.21 7.56 -1.30
C ARG A 237 -23.91 8.14 -1.87
N PHE A 238 -22.79 7.97 -1.17
CA PHE A 238 -21.49 8.41 -1.65
C PHE A 238 -21.07 7.70 -2.94
N PHE A 239 -21.19 6.37 -3.01
CA PHE A 239 -20.79 5.62 -4.21
C PHE A 239 -21.72 5.84 -5.40
N ASP A 240 -23.03 6.03 -5.17
CA ASP A 240 -23.99 6.36 -6.23
C ASP A 240 -23.65 7.72 -6.86
N LEU A 241 -23.31 8.72 -6.05
CA LEU A 241 -22.91 10.04 -6.54
C LEU A 241 -21.51 10.05 -7.14
N LEU A 242 -20.58 9.27 -6.59
CA LEU A 242 -19.26 9.09 -7.18
C LEU A 242 -19.36 8.47 -8.58
N GLN A 243 -20.26 7.50 -8.77
CA GLN A 243 -20.54 6.94 -10.09
C GLN A 243 -20.98 8.04 -11.06
N ALA A 244 -21.97 8.86 -10.68
CA ALA A 244 -22.45 9.95 -11.53
C ALA A 244 -21.36 10.98 -11.84
N VAL A 245 -20.53 11.35 -10.87
CA VAL A 245 -19.42 12.31 -11.07
C VAL A 245 -18.40 11.76 -12.05
N MET A 246 -18.02 10.48 -11.94
CA MET A 246 -17.02 9.87 -12.80
C MET A 246 -17.55 9.59 -14.22
N GLU A 247 -18.86 9.34 -14.39
CA GLU A 247 -19.50 9.23 -15.71
C GLU A 247 -19.50 10.57 -16.48
N ILE A 248 -19.56 11.70 -15.79
CA ILE A 248 -19.51 13.04 -16.42
C ILE A 248 -18.09 13.41 -16.88
N GLU A 249 -17.07 12.87 -16.20
CA GLU A 249 -15.65 13.17 -16.48
C GLU A 249 -14.99 12.20 -17.47
N SER A 250 -15.68 11.12 -17.89
CA SER A 250 -15.18 10.12 -18.86
C SER A 250 -15.61 10.41 -20.30
#